data_AF-A0A2K3KXP6-F1
#
_entry.id   AF-A0A2K3KXP6-F1
#
_cell.length_a   1.000
_cell.length_b   1.000
_cell.length_c   1.000
_cell.angle_alpha   90.00
_cell.angle_beta   90.00
_cell.angle_gamma   90.00
#
_symmetry.space_group_name_H-M   'P 1'
#
loop_
_entity.id
_entity.type
_entity.pdbx_description
1 polymer ?
#
loop_
_entity_poly.entity_id
_entity_poly.type
_entity_poly.pdbx_seq_one_letter_code
_entity_poly.pdbx_strand_id
1 'polypeptide(L)'
;SADGEDLDPLKCQLQQTLTGKKFLLVLDDVWNANEEWWEQLLLPFYHGSPGSKIIVTTRDRHIALVVKSDHQHHLKQLAESDCWNLFVKHAFRGRNVFEYPNLESTGKKVVDKCGGSPLAVKTLGNLLQRKFSQGEWFKILETDMWHVSKGDDEINPMNWSSFGWQKVC
;
A
#
# COMPACT_ATOMS: atom_id res chain seq x y z
N SER A 1 -14.43 31.43 -9.77
CA SER A 1 -14.28 31.38 -11.24
C SER A 1 -13.20 30.35 -11.50
N ALA A 2 -13.56 29.20 -12.04
CA ALA A 2 -12.61 28.11 -12.26
C ALA A 2 -11.95 28.34 -13.62
N ASP A 3 -10.65 28.58 -13.60
CA ASP A 3 -9.81 28.62 -14.79
C ASP A 3 -9.75 27.20 -15.37
N GLY A 4 -10.70 26.88 -16.24
CA GLY A 4 -10.66 25.68 -17.07
C GLY A 4 -9.62 25.88 -18.15
N GLU A 5 -8.34 25.66 -17.81
CA GLU A 5 -7.29 25.59 -18.81
C GLU A 5 -7.65 24.51 -19.85
N ASP A 6 -7.59 24.88 -21.12
CA ASP A 6 -7.79 23.98 -22.24
C ASP A 6 -6.71 22.89 -22.20
N LEU A 7 -7.09 21.68 -21.76
CA LEU A 7 -6.17 20.54 -21.61
C LEU A 7 -5.87 19.85 -22.95
N ASP A 8 -6.54 20.25 -24.04
CA ASP A 8 -6.42 19.61 -25.34
C ASP A 8 -5.00 19.72 -25.95
N PRO A 9 -4.26 20.83 -25.83
CA PRO A 9 -2.87 20.91 -26.30
C PRO A 9 -1.94 19.92 -25.59
N LEU A 10 -2.11 19.73 -24.28
CA LEU A 10 -1.30 18.78 -23.49
C LEU A 10 -1.61 17.33 -23.88
N LYS A 11 -2.90 17.00 -24.06
CA LYS A 11 -3.32 15.67 -24.56
C LYS A 11 -2.72 15.40 -25.95
N CYS A 12 -2.75 16.39 -26.85
CA CYS A 12 -2.15 16.27 -28.19
C CYS A 12 -0.64 16.04 -28.13
N GLN A 13 0.09 16.83 -27.32
CA GLN A 13 1.54 16.66 -27.16
C GLN A 13 1.90 15.30 -26.57
N LEU A 14 1.14 14.84 -25.58
CA LEU A 14 1.33 13.52 -24.98
C LEU A 14 1.12 12.43 -26.02
N GLN A 15 0.02 12.50 -26.78
CA GLN A 15 -0.27 11.54 -27.85
C GLN A 15 0.86 11.49 -28.88
N GLN A 16 1.30 12.64 -29.39
CA GLN A 16 2.42 12.73 -30.34
C GLN A 16 3.70 12.12 -29.76
N THR A 17 3.94 12.35 -28.47
CA THR A 17 5.12 11.81 -27.77
C THR A 17 5.08 10.29 -27.66
N LEU A 18 3.90 9.71 -27.42
CA LEU A 18 3.71 8.27 -27.24
C LEU A 18 3.52 7.50 -28.55
N THR A 19 3.11 8.19 -29.62
CA THR A 19 2.80 7.57 -30.92
C THR A 19 3.99 6.75 -31.42
N GLY A 20 3.76 5.46 -31.64
CA GLY A 20 4.80 4.55 -32.15
C GLY A 20 5.93 4.24 -31.16
N LYS A 21 5.76 4.54 -29.86
CA LYS A 21 6.69 4.18 -28.80
C LYS A 21 6.09 3.15 -27.85
N LYS A 22 6.93 2.26 -27.35
CA LYS A 22 6.58 1.34 -26.26
C LYS A 22 6.82 2.03 -24.92
N PHE A 23 5.83 2.02 -24.03
CA PHE A 23 5.93 2.67 -22.72
C PHE A 23 5.41 1.81 -21.57
N LEU A 24 5.81 2.18 -20.35
CA LEU A 24 5.23 1.72 -19.11
C LEU A 24 4.86 2.95 -18.28
N LEU A 25 3.58 3.09 -17.95
CA LEU A 25 3.08 4.15 -17.08
C LEU A 25 2.61 3.54 -15.76
N VAL A 26 2.97 4.17 -14.64
CA VAL A 26 2.50 3.79 -13.30
C VAL A 26 1.75 4.98 -12.70
N LEU A 27 0.47 4.79 -12.41
CA LEU A 27 -0.39 5.74 -11.72
C LEU A 27 -0.56 5.24 -10.28
N ASP A 28 0.09 5.89 -9.33
CA ASP A 28 0.13 5.46 -7.92
C ASP A 28 -0.96 6.15 -7.08
N ASP A 29 -1.59 5.40 -6.16
CA ASP A 29 -2.60 5.84 -5.19
C ASP A 29 -3.76 6.64 -5.81
N VAL A 30 -4.48 5.99 -6.73
CA VAL A 30 -5.59 6.58 -7.50
C VAL A 30 -6.94 6.37 -6.83
N TRP A 31 -7.75 7.44 -6.75
CA TRP A 31 -9.03 7.47 -6.02
C TRP A 31 -10.21 7.98 -6.87
N ASN A 32 -9.97 8.45 -8.10
CA ASN A 32 -11.02 9.04 -8.94
C ASN A 32 -11.85 7.96 -9.65
N ALA A 33 -13.10 7.81 -9.24
CA ALA A 33 -14.05 6.86 -9.83
C ALA A 33 -14.89 7.43 -10.98
N ASN A 34 -14.57 8.63 -11.49
CA ASN A 34 -15.27 9.19 -12.65
C ASN A 34 -14.86 8.49 -13.95
N GLU A 35 -15.78 7.73 -14.55
CA GLU A 35 -15.57 6.98 -15.79
C GLU A 35 -15.23 7.87 -16.99
N GLU A 36 -15.94 8.98 -17.18
CA GLU A 36 -15.68 9.91 -18.30
C GLU A 36 -14.27 10.48 -18.22
N TRP A 37 -13.79 10.78 -17.01
CA TRP A 37 -12.42 11.25 -16.81
C TRP A 37 -11.39 10.21 -17.25
N TRP A 38 -11.61 8.93 -16.94
CA TRP A 38 -10.72 7.84 -17.38
C TRP A 38 -10.75 7.65 -18.88
N GLU A 39 -11.94 7.71 -19.50
CA GLU A 39 -12.07 7.62 -20.94
C GLU A 39 -11.25 8.71 -21.63
N GLN A 40 -11.34 9.96 -21.16
CA GLN A 40 -10.55 11.06 -21.70
C GLN A 40 -9.05 10.96 -21.40
N LEU A 41 -8.67 10.51 -20.20
CA LEU A 41 -7.27 10.36 -19.82
C LEU A 41 -6.58 9.30 -20.70
N LEU A 42 -7.25 8.19 -20.99
CA LEU A 42 -6.66 7.05 -21.68
C LEU A 42 -6.46 7.27 -23.19
N LEU A 43 -7.17 8.23 -23.80
CA LEU A 43 -7.12 8.49 -25.25
C LEU A 43 -5.69 8.59 -25.84
N PRO A 44 -4.77 9.39 -25.28
CA PRO A 44 -3.43 9.54 -25.84
C PRO A 44 -2.61 8.25 -25.81
N PHE A 45 -2.91 7.36 -24.87
CA PHE A 45 -2.14 6.14 -24.62
C PHE A 45 -2.46 5.02 -25.62
N TYR A 46 -3.62 5.05 -26.28
CA TYR A 46 -3.98 4.09 -27.33
C TYR A 46 -3.11 4.18 -28.58
N HIS A 47 -2.34 5.26 -28.74
CA HIS A 47 -1.42 5.44 -29.87
C HIS A 47 -0.02 4.82 -29.63
N GLY A 48 0.20 4.18 -28.48
CA GLY A 48 1.44 3.48 -28.17
C GLY A 48 1.71 2.26 -29.07
N SER A 49 2.97 1.82 -29.10
CA SER A 49 3.34 0.55 -29.73
C SER A 49 2.82 -0.66 -28.94
N PRO A 50 2.59 -1.81 -29.61
CA PRO A 50 2.26 -3.06 -28.94
C PRO A 50 3.19 -3.41 -27.78
N GLY A 51 2.59 -3.90 -26.69
CA GLY A 51 3.30 -4.24 -25.46
C GLY A 51 3.52 -3.05 -24.50
N SER A 52 2.95 -1.88 -24.79
CA SER A 52 2.83 -0.80 -23.81
C SER A 52 1.88 -1.20 -22.69
N LYS A 53 2.15 -0.74 -21.46
CA LYS A 53 1.36 -1.09 -20.28
C LYS A 53 1.11 0.12 -19.39
N ILE A 54 -0.05 0.13 -18.77
CA ILE A 54 -0.41 1.06 -17.69
C ILE A 54 -0.67 0.21 -16.45
N ILE A 55 -0.12 0.63 -15.33
CA ILE A 55 -0.28 0.02 -14.01
C ILE A 55 -0.95 1.07 -13.14
N VAL A 56 -2.08 0.73 -12.53
CA VAL A 56 -2.80 1.66 -11.64
C VAL A 56 -2.83 1.09 -10.24
N THR A 57 -2.24 1.76 -9.26
CA THR A 57 -2.35 1.33 -7.86
C THR A 57 -3.48 2.09 -7.17
N THR A 58 -4.33 1.38 -6.44
CA THR A 58 -5.48 1.96 -5.74
C THR A 58 -5.86 1.15 -4.50
N ARG A 59 -6.46 1.80 -3.51
CA ARG A 59 -7.05 1.11 -2.33
C ARG A 59 -8.50 0.71 -2.58
N ASP A 60 -9.18 1.45 -3.46
CA ASP A 60 -10.58 1.27 -3.81
C ASP A 60 -10.72 0.28 -4.98
N ARG A 61 -11.44 -0.80 -4.74
CA ARG A 61 -11.68 -1.84 -5.75
C ARG A 61 -12.58 -1.34 -6.89
N HIS A 62 -13.39 -0.32 -6.64
CA HIS A 62 -14.29 0.23 -7.64
C HIS A 62 -13.53 0.89 -8.79
N ILE A 63 -12.37 1.49 -8.51
CA ILE A 63 -11.48 2.08 -9.52
C ILE A 63 -11.05 1.06 -10.57
N ALA A 64 -10.79 -0.20 -10.17
CA ALA A 64 -10.42 -1.26 -11.10
C ALA A 64 -11.50 -1.53 -12.16
N LEU A 65 -12.78 -1.35 -11.78
CA LEU A 65 -13.92 -1.50 -12.67
C LEU A 65 -14.04 -0.28 -13.60
N VAL A 66 -13.88 0.92 -13.06
CA VAL A 66 -13.97 2.20 -13.82
C VAL A 66 -12.87 2.30 -14.87
N VAL A 67 -11.63 1.89 -14.54
CA VAL A 67 -10.49 1.87 -15.45
C VAL A 67 -10.64 0.82 -16.56
N LYS A 68 -11.61 -0.11 -16.43
CA LYS A 68 -11.86 -1.23 -17.36
C LYS A 68 -10.59 -2.08 -17.57
N SER A 69 -9.84 -2.35 -16.49
CA SER A 69 -8.57 -3.07 -16.57
C SER A 69 -8.73 -4.53 -17.01
N ASP A 70 -7.90 -4.98 -17.97
CA ASP A 70 -7.82 -6.37 -18.43
C ASP A 70 -7.33 -7.34 -17.35
N HIS A 71 -6.51 -6.83 -16.42
CA HIS A 71 -5.93 -7.60 -15.34
C HIS A 71 -6.11 -6.86 -14.01
N GLN A 72 -6.42 -7.62 -12.95
CA GLN A 72 -6.55 -7.08 -11.61
C GLN A 72 -5.70 -7.91 -10.66
N HIS A 73 -4.74 -7.26 -10.00
CA HIS A 73 -3.86 -7.92 -9.04
C HIS A 73 -4.18 -7.50 -7.61
N HIS A 74 -4.87 -8.38 -6.89
CA HIS A 74 -5.13 -8.16 -5.48
C HIS A 74 -3.90 -8.55 -4.64
N LEU A 75 -3.19 -7.53 -4.13
CA LEU A 75 -2.15 -7.76 -3.13
C LEU A 75 -2.73 -8.46 -1.91
N LYS A 76 -2.14 -9.61 -1.58
CA LYS A 76 -2.50 -10.40 -0.39
C LYS A 76 -1.74 -9.91 0.82
N GLN A 77 -2.26 -10.22 2.00
CA GLN A 77 -1.52 -10.11 3.25
C GLN A 77 -0.24 -10.95 3.18
N LEU A 78 0.81 -10.47 3.86
CA LEU A 78 2.02 -11.27 4.04
C LEU A 78 1.68 -12.50 4.87
N ALA A 79 2.31 -13.62 4.52
CA ALA A 79 2.26 -14.81 5.35
C ALA A 79 2.83 -14.52 6.74
N GLU A 80 2.37 -15.23 7.75
CA GLU A 80 2.80 -15.05 9.14
C GLU A 80 4.33 -15.22 9.28
N SER A 81 4.90 -16.21 8.58
CA SER A 81 6.35 -16.45 8.54
C SER A 81 7.12 -15.26 7.97
N ASP A 82 6.60 -14.63 6.91
CA ASP A 82 7.25 -13.48 6.27
C ASP A 82 7.11 -12.23 7.14
N CYS A 83 5.96 -12.06 7.80
CA CYS A 83 5.78 -11.03 8.81
C CYS A 83 6.76 -11.19 9.96
N TRP A 84 6.93 -12.42 10.46
CA TRP A 84 7.89 -12.71 11.51
C TRP A 84 9.33 -12.41 11.08
N ASN A 85 9.73 -12.83 9.87
CA ASN A 85 11.05 -12.54 9.32
C ASN A 85 11.29 -11.02 9.17
N LEU A 86 10.29 -10.29 8.67
CA LEU A 86 10.34 -8.84 8.54
C LEU A 86 10.43 -8.16 9.92
N PHE A 87 9.66 -8.64 10.89
CA PHE A 87 9.70 -8.15 12.27
C PHE A 87 11.08 -8.35 12.87
N VAL A 88 11.64 -9.55 12.77
CA VAL A 88 12.98 -9.89 13.30
C VAL A 88 14.04 -8.96 12.72
N LYS A 89 14.01 -8.76 11.39
CA LYS A 89 14.91 -7.85 10.69
C LYS A 89 14.89 -6.43 11.29
N HIS A 90 13.71 -5.93 11.64
CA HIS A 90 13.55 -4.56 12.17
C HIS A 90 13.74 -4.44 13.68
N ALA A 91 13.23 -5.39 14.47
CA ALA A 91 13.25 -5.37 15.93
C ALA A 91 14.61 -5.78 16.52
N PHE A 92 15.25 -6.78 15.92
CA PHE A 92 16.48 -7.37 16.46
C PHE A 92 17.74 -6.82 15.80
N ARG A 93 17.66 -6.27 14.57
CA ARG A 93 18.78 -5.67 13.81
C ARG A 93 20.05 -6.54 13.81
N GLY A 94 19.89 -7.81 13.44
CA GLY A 94 21.00 -8.76 13.35
C GLY A 94 21.36 -9.46 14.66
N ARG A 95 20.73 -9.09 15.79
CA ARG A 95 20.81 -9.89 17.02
C ARG A 95 20.17 -11.26 16.81
N ASN A 96 20.77 -12.27 17.41
CA ASN A 96 20.22 -13.62 17.40
C ASN A 96 18.97 -13.69 18.28
N VAL A 97 17.83 -13.99 17.67
CA VAL A 97 16.53 -14.02 18.37
C VAL A 97 16.51 -15.07 19.46
N PHE A 98 17.21 -16.20 19.27
CA PHE A 98 17.23 -17.31 20.23
C PHE A 98 17.90 -16.94 21.57
N GLU A 99 18.67 -15.85 21.62
CA GLU A 99 19.24 -15.32 22.86
C GLU A 99 18.21 -14.58 23.72
N TYR A 100 17.02 -14.29 23.17
CA TYR A 100 15.97 -13.51 23.81
C TYR A 100 14.59 -14.19 23.75
N PRO A 101 14.42 -15.38 24.36
CA PRO A 101 13.18 -16.18 24.24
C PRO A 101 11.92 -15.43 24.71
N ASN A 102 12.03 -14.56 25.72
CA ASN A 102 10.92 -13.75 26.21
C ASN A 102 10.49 -12.65 25.20
N LEU A 103 11.46 -12.03 24.53
CA LEU A 103 11.19 -11.04 23.49
C LEU A 103 10.67 -11.72 22.24
N GLU A 104 11.19 -12.90 21.89
CA GLU A 104 10.67 -13.71 20.80
C GLU A 104 9.17 -14.00 20.99
N SER A 105 8.79 -14.55 22.14
CA SER A 105 7.40 -14.88 22.46
C SER A 105 6.48 -13.66 22.40
N THR A 106 6.93 -12.52 22.94
CA THR A 106 6.15 -11.27 22.90
C THR A 106 6.07 -10.70 21.48
N GLY A 107 7.16 -10.76 20.72
CA GLY A 107 7.23 -10.30 19.34
C GLY A 107 6.29 -11.07 18.41
N LYS A 108 6.18 -12.39 18.58
CA LYS A 108 5.24 -13.21 17.79
C LYS A 108 3.80 -12.76 18.01
N LYS A 109 3.41 -12.44 19.26
CA LYS A 109 2.08 -11.87 19.56
C LYS A 109 1.87 -10.49 18.93
N VAL A 110 2.90 -9.64 18.91
CA VAL A 110 2.84 -8.34 18.23
C VAL A 110 2.64 -8.53 16.72
N VAL A 111 3.35 -9.48 16.11
CA VAL A 111 3.22 -9.79 14.68
C VAL A 111 1.83 -10.33 14.34
N ASP A 112 1.28 -11.20 15.17
CA ASP A 112 -0.08 -11.70 15.02
C ASP A 112 -1.10 -10.54 15.01
N LYS A 113 -0.98 -9.60 15.96
CA LYS A 113 -1.81 -8.38 15.98
C LYS A 113 -1.62 -7.45 14.77
N CYS A 114 -0.53 -7.57 14.02
CA CYS A 114 -0.31 -6.77 12.81
C CYS A 114 -1.16 -7.25 11.61
N GLY A 115 -1.80 -8.42 11.69
CA GLY A 115 -2.76 -8.90 10.68
C GLY A 115 -2.16 -8.98 9.27
N GLY A 116 -0.89 -9.37 9.14
CA GLY A 116 -0.24 -9.53 7.84
C GLY A 116 0.16 -8.23 7.12
N SER A 117 0.05 -7.06 7.76
CA SER A 117 0.43 -5.77 7.16
C SER A 117 1.95 -5.53 7.25
N PRO A 118 2.69 -5.45 6.12
CA PRO A 118 4.12 -5.19 6.13
C PRO A 118 4.48 -3.87 6.83
N LEU A 119 3.65 -2.84 6.64
CA LEU A 119 3.87 -1.52 7.21
C LEU A 119 3.69 -1.54 8.73
N ALA A 120 2.67 -2.25 9.23
CA ALA A 120 2.45 -2.47 10.67
C ALA A 120 3.67 -3.12 11.31
N VAL A 121 4.08 -4.26 10.73
CA VAL A 121 5.19 -5.08 11.20
C VAL A 121 6.49 -4.28 11.23
N LYS A 122 6.81 -3.56 10.15
CA LYS A 122 8.00 -2.72 10.06
C LYS A 122 7.98 -1.60 11.10
N THR A 123 6.84 -0.92 11.26
CA THR A 123 6.71 0.21 12.18
C THR A 123 6.90 -0.24 13.63
N LEU A 124 6.19 -1.30 14.03
CA LEU A 124 6.28 -1.86 15.37
C LEU A 124 7.64 -2.49 15.64
N GLY A 125 8.21 -3.20 14.66
CA GLY A 125 9.57 -3.71 14.75
C GLY A 125 10.59 -2.60 15.03
N ASN A 126 10.53 -1.49 14.30
CA ASN A 126 11.43 -0.35 14.52
C ASN A 126 11.18 0.36 15.87
N LEU A 127 9.92 0.46 16.32
CA LEU A 127 9.59 1.02 17.63
C LEU A 127 10.16 0.16 18.77
N LEU A 128 9.94 -1.14 18.71
CA LEU A 128 10.36 -2.11 19.70
C LEU A 128 11.88 -2.32 19.72
N GLN A 129 12.55 -2.09 18.59
CA GLN A 129 14.01 -2.04 18.54
C GLN A 129 14.59 -0.94 19.42
N ARG A 130 13.95 0.25 19.46
CA ARG A 130 14.36 1.37 20.30
C ARG A 130 14.04 1.13 21.78
N LYS A 131 12.99 0.36 22.03
CA LYS A 131 12.51 -0.03 23.36
C LYS A 131 12.80 -1.50 23.64
N PHE A 132 14.06 -1.91 23.55
CA PHE A 132 14.45 -3.33 23.58
C PHE A 132 14.46 -3.92 25.00
N SER A 133 13.29 -4.02 25.63
CA SER A 133 13.10 -4.67 26.92
C SER A 133 11.73 -5.35 26.98
N GLN A 134 11.64 -6.45 27.73
CA GLN A 134 10.41 -7.25 27.81
C GLN A 134 9.23 -6.42 28.33
N GLY A 135 9.45 -5.59 29.35
CA GLY A 135 8.41 -4.73 29.91
C GLY A 135 7.85 -3.72 28.90
N GLU A 136 8.70 -3.11 28.08
CA GLU A 136 8.22 -2.16 27.06
C GLU A 136 7.47 -2.84 25.92
N TRP A 137 7.91 -4.04 25.52
CA TRP A 137 7.22 -4.83 24.51
C TRP A 137 5.83 -5.26 24.99
N PHE A 138 5.74 -5.66 26.26
CA PHE A 138 4.48 -6.05 26.88
C PHE A 138 3.51 -4.87 27.00
N LYS A 139 3.99 -3.68 27.40
CA LYS A 139 3.17 -2.44 27.42
C LYS A 139 2.57 -2.12 26.05
N ILE A 140 3.35 -2.25 24.98
CA ILE A 140 2.87 -2.03 23.60
C ILE A 140 1.83 -3.09 23.20
N LEU A 141 2.05 -4.33 23.63
CA LEU A 141 1.09 -5.41 23.37
C LEU A 141 -0.25 -5.18 24.07
N GLU A 142 -0.24 -4.64 25.29
CA GLU A 142 -1.44 -4.35 26.10
C GLU A 142 -2.12 -3.02 25.77
N THR A 143 -1.53 -2.17 24.92
CA THR A 143 -2.13 -0.87 24.60
C THR A 143 -3.42 -1.05 23.80
N ASP A 144 -4.43 -0.20 24.01
CA ASP A 144 -5.70 -0.26 23.26
C ASP A 144 -5.59 0.11 21.76
N MET A 145 -4.38 0.41 21.29
CA MET A 145 -4.08 0.80 19.91
C MET A 145 -4.58 -0.21 18.86
N TRP A 146 -4.78 -1.48 19.24
CA TRP A 146 -5.16 -2.55 18.32
C TRP A 146 -6.66 -2.61 18.02
N HIS A 147 -7.50 -1.88 18.77
CA HIS A 147 -8.94 -1.89 18.58
C HIS A 147 -9.34 -0.93 17.45
N VAL A 148 -9.82 -1.48 16.34
CA VAL A 148 -10.45 -0.74 15.24
C VAL A 148 -11.95 -0.67 15.53
N SER A 149 -12.46 0.51 15.87
CA SER A 149 -13.90 0.77 15.89
C SER A 149 -14.47 0.56 14.48
N LYS A 150 -15.48 -0.29 14.35
CA LYS A 150 -16.22 -0.55 13.09
C LYS A 150 -17.23 0.57 12.75
N GLY A 151 -16.95 1.81 13.16
CA GLY A 151 -17.82 2.97 12.96
C GLY A 151 -17.12 4.00 12.08
N ASP A 152 -17.89 4.56 11.16
CA ASP A 152 -17.46 5.38 10.03
C ASP A 152 -16.52 6.55 10.38
N ASP A 153 -15.64 6.86 9.42
CA ASP A 153 -14.99 8.15 9.15
C ASP A 153 -14.13 8.86 10.21
N GLU A 154 -13.70 8.20 11.28
CA GLU A 154 -12.61 8.73 12.13
C GLU A 154 -11.25 8.08 11.83
N ILE A 155 -10.31 8.91 11.37
CA ILE A 155 -8.90 8.55 11.15
C ILE A 155 -8.27 8.21 12.51
N ASN A 156 -8.28 6.94 12.89
CA ASN A 156 -7.38 6.43 13.92
C ASN A 156 -5.95 6.43 13.31
N PRO A 157 -4.96 7.10 13.93
CA PRO A 157 -3.57 7.13 13.44
C PRO A 157 -2.95 5.73 13.32
N MET A 158 -3.56 4.75 13.98
CA MET A 158 -3.24 3.34 13.91
C MET A 158 -4.43 2.59 13.28
N ASN A 159 -4.72 2.83 12.01
CA ASN A 159 -5.61 1.97 11.24
C ASN A 159 -4.83 1.40 10.06
N TRP A 160 -4.01 0.38 10.32
CA TRP A 160 -3.24 -0.34 9.30
C TRP A 160 -4.09 -0.92 8.18
N SER A 161 -5.41 -1.06 8.40
CA SER A 161 -6.34 -1.47 7.36
C SER A 161 -6.64 -0.34 6.36
N SER A 162 -6.56 0.94 6.76
CA SER A 162 -6.68 2.10 5.86
C SER A 162 -5.35 2.47 5.18
N PHE A 163 -4.21 2.16 5.81
CA PHE A 163 -2.87 2.35 5.24
C PHE A 163 -2.38 1.18 4.37
N GLY A 164 -3.15 0.10 4.27
CA GLY A 164 -2.78 -1.10 3.52
C GLY A 164 -3.46 -1.17 2.15
N TRP A 165 -2.72 -1.72 1.19
CA TRP A 165 -3.18 -2.20 -0.12
C TRP A 165 -3.16 -1.16 -1.25
N GLN A 166 -1.95 -0.81 -1.68
CA GLN A 166 -1.69 -0.40 -3.07
C GLN A 166 -2.04 -1.57 -4.01
N LYS A 167 -3.30 -1.73 -4.41
CA LYS A 167 -3.68 -2.79 -5.34
C LYS A 167 -3.44 -2.30 -6.75
N VAL A 168 -2.49 -2.96 -7.41
CA VAL A 168 -2.22 -2.80 -8.84
C VAL A 168 -3.39 -3.41 -9.63
N CYS A 169 -4.08 -2.59 -10.44
CA CYS A 169 -4.66 -3.00 -11.70
C CYS A 169 -3.51 -3.13 -12.71
#